data_AF-A0A252CY85-F1
#
_entry.id   AF-A0A252CY85-F1
#
_cell.length_a   1.000
_cell.length_b   1.000
_cell.length_c   1.000
_cell.angle_alpha   90.00
_cell.angle_beta   90.00
_cell.angle_gamma   90.00
#
_symmetry.space_group_name_H-M   'P 1'
#
loop_
_entity.id
_entity.type
_entity.pdbx_description
1 polymer ?
#
loop_
_entity_poly.entity_id
_entity_poly.type
_entity_poly.pdbx_seq_one_letter_code
_entity_poly.pdbx_strand_id
1 'polypeptide(L)'
;MSKLSEYPMTDKPFRCGHCGNTTVMQKIAVNQYIRTMDKGTPDQYQVEYKWHLLVCCTCEEVNLIEYSIWPDQEKIYIFNDGDEEIYRIEPDEKYLYPSSNDFTHLKEASTILKQTYQEALNCFKSGLYTATVIMCRKTVECLCVIQLEITEPYKLSDKIQRMLDDGCIDKLLYDWSMTLKQFGNIAVHQFKTFTKDEAQDILDFTYALVEYCLDFKYKFAKLKTNRKIKKQSQQSEQEVQLNSLSNSELESLDKMLSDQNELLRYYGAISLAKANVKVEKIVPILIEFYHQNNFKQIKNEIIAFVRNFGSVAVSELIKLLTDSSTTKEIRIMAVSTLGDLGFEAKESIPALFDALADPDVNVQATHALIKIGGEAVSSVIKIYEEKLNSATPTL
;
A
#
# COMPACT_ATOMS: atom_id res chain seq x y z
N MET A 1 -33.95 1.46 -28.04
CA MET A 1 -33.70 0.18 -27.35
C MET A 1 -32.26 0.19 -26.89
N SER A 2 -32.00 0.12 -25.57
CA SER A 2 -30.63 0.19 -25.07
C SER A 2 -29.86 -1.05 -25.55
N LYS A 3 -28.59 -0.86 -25.93
CA LYS A 3 -27.65 -1.93 -26.35
C LYS A 3 -27.51 -3.07 -25.32
N LEU A 4 -28.05 -2.86 -24.11
CA LEU A 4 -28.01 -3.78 -23.00
C LEU A 4 -29.05 -4.92 -23.09
N SER A 5 -30.09 -4.79 -23.93
CA SER A 5 -31.14 -5.81 -24.10
C SER A 5 -30.65 -7.13 -24.71
N GLU A 6 -29.43 -7.17 -25.25
CA GLU A 6 -28.81 -8.35 -25.86
C GLU A 6 -28.12 -9.26 -24.82
N TYR A 7 -27.94 -8.80 -23.58
CA TYR A 7 -27.24 -9.55 -22.53
C TYR A 7 -28.21 -10.30 -21.61
N PRO A 8 -27.90 -11.57 -21.24
CA PRO A 8 -28.75 -12.35 -20.36
C PRO A 8 -28.79 -11.78 -18.94
N MET A 9 -29.89 -11.98 -18.23
CA MET A 9 -30.02 -11.59 -16.82
C MET A 9 -29.26 -12.55 -15.90
N THR A 10 -28.94 -12.09 -14.70
CA THR A 10 -28.42 -12.94 -13.63
C THR A 10 -29.50 -13.89 -13.10
N ASP A 11 -29.08 -15.10 -12.72
CA ASP A 11 -29.96 -16.17 -12.24
C ASP A 11 -30.46 -15.92 -10.81
N LYS A 12 -29.71 -15.10 -10.05
CA LYS A 12 -30.06 -14.60 -8.72
C LYS A 12 -30.00 -13.06 -8.71
N PRO A 13 -30.72 -12.38 -7.80
CA PRO A 13 -30.58 -10.93 -7.64
C PRO A 13 -29.24 -10.60 -6.98
N PHE A 14 -28.67 -9.46 -7.37
CA PHE A 14 -27.46 -8.87 -6.79
C PHE A 14 -27.80 -7.51 -6.21
N ARG A 15 -27.10 -7.11 -5.13
CA ARG A 15 -27.26 -5.78 -4.55
C ARG A 15 -26.40 -4.78 -5.31
N CYS A 16 -27.00 -3.78 -5.96
CA CYS A 16 -26.20 -2.78 -6.65
C CYS A 16 -25.32 -1.99 -5.67
N GLY A 17 -24.02 -1.91 -5.95
CA GLY A 17 -23.07 -1.13 -5.15
C GLY A 17 -23.32 0.38 -5.23
N HIS A 18 -23.98 0.86 -6.30
CA HIS A 18 -24.30 2.28 -6.51
C HIS A 18 -25.62 2.65 -5.82
N CYS A 19 -26.74 2.13 -6.31
CA CYS A 19 -28.06 2.53 -5.81
C CYS A 19 -28.53 1.73 -4.60
N GLY A 20 -27.83 0.67 -4.20
CA GLY A 20 -28.17 -0.16 -3.05
C GLY A 20 -29.34 -1.13 -3.25
N ASN A 21 -30.04 -1.08 -4.40
CA ASN A 21 -31.17 -1.97 -4.70
C ASN A 21 -30.71 -3.39 -5.00
N THR A 22 -31.39 -4.37 -4.42
CA THR A 22 -31.23 -5.78 -4.75
C THR A 22 -32.14 -6.12 -5.93
N THR A 23 -31.55 -6.42 -7.08
CA THR A 23 -32.29 -6.69 -8.33
C THR A 23 -31.53 -7.67 -9.21
N VAL A 24 -32.21 -8.31 -10.17
CA VAL A 24 -31.53 -9.02 -11.25
C VAL A 24 -30.78 -8.00 -12.12
N MET A 25 -29.58 -8.35 -12.55
CA MET A 25 -28.71 -7.47 -13.33
C MET A 25 -28.41 -8.09 -14.69
N GLN A 26 -28.03 -7.28 -15.66
CA GLN A 26 -27.56 -7.79 -16.96
C GLN A 26 -26.14 -8.30 -16.82
N LYS A 27 -25.90 -9.54 -17.25
CA LYS A 27 -24.64 -10.26 -17.15
C LYS A 27 -23.78 -9.98 -18.39
N ILE A 28 -22.86 -9.02 -18.27
CA ILE A 28 -22.00 -8.57 -19.38
C ILE A 28 -20.85 -9.55 -19.63
N ALA A 29 -20.14 -9.92 -18.56
CA ALA A 29 -19.04 -10.87 -18.62
C ALA A 29 -18.90 -11.64 -17.30
N VAL A 30 -18.45 -12.89 -17.41
CA VAL A 30 -18.18 -13.76 -16.26
C VAL A 30 -16.90 -14.54 -16.54
N ASN A 31 -16.03 -14.64 -15.56
CA ASN A 31 -14.80 -15.42 -15.69
C ASN A 31 -14.45 -16.08 -14.34
N GLN A 32 -13.67 -17.16 -14.40
CA GLN A 32 -13.31 -18.03 -13.28
C GLN A 32 -11.81 -18.28 -13.30
N TYR A 33 -11.19 -18.29 -12.12
CA TYR A 33 -9.79 -18.66 -11.97
C TYR A 33 -9.58 -19.40 -10.64
N ILE A 34 -8.55 -20.24 -10.57
CA ILE A 34 -8.22 -21.02 -9.39
C ILE A 34 -6.94 -20.44 -8.77
N ARG A 35 -6.94 -20.30 -7.45
CA ARG A 35 -5.77 -19.86 -6.68
C ARG A 35 -5.38 -20.95 -5.69
N THR A 36 -4.14 -21.42 -5.75
CA THR A 36 -3.57 -22.28 -4.73
C THR A 36 -3.20 -21.42 -3.52
N MET A 37 -3.78 -21.74 -2.37
CA MET A 37 -3.52 -21.04 -1.10
C MET A 37 -2.56 -21.89 -0.29
N ASP A 38 -1.34 -21.39 -0.12
CA ASP A 38 -0.32 -22.03 0.71
C ASP A 38 -0.39 -21.44 2.12
N LYS A 39 -0.89 -22.21 3.09
CA LYS A 39 -1.04 -21.78 4.49
C LYS A 39 0.02 -22.37 5.43
N GLY A 40 1.09 -22.97 4.90
CA GLY A 40 2.13 -23.58 5.73
C GLY A 40 1.71 -24.89 6.41
N THR A 41 0.67 -25.54 5.88
CA THR A 41 0.27 -26.92 6.20
C THR A 41 0.63 -27.85 5.04
N PRO A 42 0.78 -29.17 5.25
CA PRO A 42 1.11 -30.12 4.17
C PRO A 42 0.09 -30.16 3.03
N ASP A 43 -1.16 -29.75 3.31
CA ASP A 43 -2.25 -29.76 2.36
C ASP A 43 -2.37 -28.42 1.63
N GLN A 44 -2.18 -28.46 0.30
CA GLN A 44 -2.44 -27.35 -0.59
C GLN A 44 -3.93 -27.32 -0.96
N TYR A 45 -4.61 -26.22 -0.65
CA TYR A 45 -6.02 -26.05 -1.04
C TYR A 45 -6.13 -25.12 -2.26
N GLN A 46 -6.94 -25.55 -3.23
CA GLN A 46 -7.29 -24.75 -4.40
C GLN A 46 -8.62 -24.05 -4.15
N VAL A 47 -8.64 -22.72 -4.22
CA VAL A 47 -9.86 -21.92 -4.09
C VAL A 47 -10.21 -21.38 -5.47
N GLU A 48 -11.42 -21.65 -5.94
CA GLU A 48 -11.93 -21.07 -7.17
C GLU A 48 -12.48 -19.67 -6.87
N TYR A 49 -12.27 -18.74 -7.78
CA TYR A 49 -12.78 -17.38 -7.71
C TYR A 49 -13.54 -17.07 -8.99
N LYS A 50 -14.67 -16.38 -8.85
CA LYS A 50 -15.52 -16.00 -9.97
C LYS A 50 -15.81 -14.51 -9.96
N TRP A 51 -15.61 -13.86 -11.10
CA TRP A 51 -15.82 -12.42 -11.28
C TRP A 51 -16.99 -12.18 -12.24
N HIS A 52 -17.85 -11.24 -11.87
CA HIS A 52 -19.06 -10.85 -12.60
C HIS A 52 -19.00 -9.37 -12.93
N LEU A 53 -19.07 -9.06 -14.22
CA LEU A 53 -19.34 -7.72 -14.73
C LEU A 53 -20.84 -7.62 -15.02
N LEU A 54 -21.55 -6.84 -14.20
CA LEU A 54 -22.99 -6.73 -14.21
C LEU A 54 -23.43 -5.28 -14.46
N VAL A 55 -24.59 -5.08 -15.08
CA VAL A 55 -25.23 -3.75 -15.19
C VAL A 55 -26.54 -3.75 -14.41
N CYS A 56 -26.71 -2.78 -13.52
CA CYS A 56 -27.89 -2.65 -12.68
C CYS A 56 -29.09 -2.20 -13.51
N CYS A 57 -30.20 -2.95 -13.48
CA CYS A 57 -31.41 -2.58 -14.22
C CYS A 57 -32.13 -1.35 -13.65
N THR A 58 -31.77 -0.90 -12.44
CA THR A 58 -32.42 0.24 -11.78
C THR A 58 -31.70 1.56 -12.07
N CYS A 59 -30.37 1.57 -11.95
CA CYS A 59 -29.57 2.78 -12.11
C CYS A 59 -28.65 2.76 -13.34
N GLU A 60 -28.69 1.69 -14.14
CA GLU A 60 -27.90 1.48 -15.36
C GLU A 60 -26.37 1.50 -15.14
N GLU A 61 -25.93 1.47 -13.88
CA GLU A 61 -24.52 1.49 -13.51
C GLU A 61 -23.89 0.09 -13.50
N VAL A 62 -22.60 0.06 -13.83
CA VAL A 62 -21.78 -1.16 -13.86
C VAL A 62 -21.39 -1.57 -12.45
N ASN A 63 -21.41 -2.88 -12.18
CA ASN A 63 -20.93 -3.51 -10.96
C ASN A 63 -19.90 -4.58 -11.36
N LEU A 64 -18.74 -4.58 -10.72
CA LEU A 64 -17.74 -5.66 -10.84
C LEU A 64 -17.65 -6.35 -9.48
N ILE A 65 -17.98 -7.64 -9.44
CA ILE A 65 -18.09 -8.41 -8.20
C ILE A 65 -17.22 -9.66 -8.31
N GLU A 66 -16.38 -9.90 -7.32
CA GLU A 66 -15.60 -11.14 -7.16
C GLU A 66 -16.17 -11.93 -5.99
N TYR A 67 -16.25 -13.25 -6.12
CA TYR A 67 -16.55 -14.12 -4.98
C TYR A 67 -15.79 -15.43 -5.01
N SER A 68 -15.47 -15.95 -3.83
CA SER A 68 -14.77 -17.23 -3.65
C SER A 68 -15.75 -18.41 -3.70
N ILE A 69 -15.35 -19.48 -4.38
CA ILE A 69 -16.03 -20.76 -4.47
C ILE A 69 -15.08 -21.77 -3.83
N TRP A 70 -15.39 -22.16 -2.60
CA TRP A 70 -14.64 -23.19 -1.90
C TRP A 70 -15.11 -24.58 -2.36
N PRO A 71 -14.18 -25.53 -2.62
CA PRO A 71 -14.53 -26.88 -3.07
C PRO A 71 -15.50 -27.58 -2.09
N ASP A 72 -15.32 -27.32 -0.80
CA ASP A 72 -16.12 -27.89 0.28
C ASP A 72 -17.33 -26.99 0.56
N GLN A 73 -18.29 -26.94 -0.37
CA GLN A 73 -19.62 -26.37 -0.09
C GLN A 73 -20.42 -27.24 0.92
N GLU A 74 -19.86 -28.36 1.36
CA GLU A 74 -20.40 -29.22 2.41
C GLU A 74 -19.59 -29.04 3.69
N LYS A 75 -20.15 -28.27 4.63
CA LYS A 75 -20.05 -28.43 6.09
C LYS A 75 -18.70 -28.98 6.61
N ILE A 76 -17.88 -28.11 7.21
CA ILE A 76 -16.78 -28.60 8.04
C ILE A 76 -17.37 -29.13 9.34
N TYR A 77 -17.17 -30.44 9.61
CA TYR A 77 -17.43 -31.07 10.90
C TYR A 77 -16.18 -30.93 11.76
N ILE A 78 -16.25 -30.17 12.85
CA ILE A 78 -15.19 -30.16 13.87
C ILE A 78 -15.61 -31.16 14.95
N PHE A 79 -14.86 -32.25 15.10
CA PHE A 79 -15.05 -33.19 16.22
C PHE A 79 -14.38 -32.61 17.47
N ASN A 80 -15.14 -31.89 18.27
CA ASN A 80 -14.81 -31.69 19.68
C ASN A 80 -15.81 -32.49 20.50
N ASP A 81 -15.34 -33.57 21.13
CA ASP A 81 -15.96 -34.33 22.22
C ASP A 81 -17.48 -34.16 22.42
N GLY A 82 -18.26 -34.65 21.44
CA GLY A 82 -19.65 -35.06 21.66
C GLY A 82 -20.76 -34.29 20.94
N ASP A 83 -20.52 -33.10 20.37
CA ASP A 83 -21.55 -32.34 19.65
C ASP A 83 -21.04 -31.86 18.28
N GLU A 84 -21.73 -32.27 17.21
CA GLU A 84 -21.44 -31.84 15.83
C GLU A 84 -21.85 -30.36 15.64
N GLU A 85 -20.91 -29.42 15.79
CA GLU A 85 -21.13 -28.06 15.31
C GLU A 85 -20.82 -27.95 13.80
N ILE A 86 -21.88 -27.79 13.00
CA ILE A 86 -21.82 -27.63 11.56
C ILE A 86 -21.59 -26.15 11.22
N TYR A 87 -20.41 -25.79 10.75
CA TYR A 87 -20.15 -24.45 10.20
C TYR A 87 -20.29 -24.47 8.66
N ARG A 88 -21.15 -23.59 8.13
CA ARG A 88 -21.28 -23.34 6.68
C ARG A 88 -20.35 -22.18 6.32
N ILE A 89 -19.33 -22.43 5.52
CA ILE A 89 -18.48 -21.36 4.96
C ILE A 89 -19.29 -20.70 3.85
N GLU A 90 -19.70 -19.46 4.06
CA GLU A 90 -20.33 -18.66 3.01
C GLU A 90 -19.25 -18.10 2.07
N PRO A 91 -19.50 -18.05 0.75
CA PRO A 91 -18.66 -17.34 -0.21
C PRO A 91 -18.37 -15.90 0.22
N ASP A 92 -17.11 -15.48 0.20
CA ASP A 92 -16.77 -14.07 0.41
C ASP A 92 -17.16 -13.27 -0.83
N GLU A 93 -18.22 -12.46 -0.77
CA GLU A 93 -18.62 -11.55 -1.86
C GLU A 93 -17.92 -10.18 -1.72
N LYS A 94 -17.21 -9.76 -2.76
CA LYS A 94 -16.43 -8.52 -2.78
C LYS A 94 -16.76 -7.67 -4.02
N TYR A 95 -17.22 -6.44 -3.80
CA TYR A 95 -17.38 -5.46 -4.88
C TYR A 95 -16.01 -4.87 -5.23
N LEU A 96 -15.54 -5.19 -6.44
CA LEU A 96 -14.38 -4.55 -7.05
C LEU A 96 -14.76 -3.19 -7.66
N TYR A 97 -16.02 -3.02 -8.06
CA TYR A 97 -16.60 -1.74 -8.48
C TYR A 97 -18.12 -1.69 -8.25
N PRO A 98 -18.69 -0.59 -7.74
CA PRO A 98 -17.98 0.54 -7.14
C PRO A 98 -17.26 0.08 -5.86
N SER A 99 -16.11 0.69 -5.56
CA SER A 99 -15.42 0.45 -4.29
C SER A 99 -16.35 0.87 -3.15
N SER A 100 -16.47 0.06 -2.10
CA SER A 100 -17.33 0.38 -0.97
C SER A 100 -16.83 1.65 -0.26
N ASN A 101 -17.54 2.76 -0.45
CA ASN A 101 -17.28 4.01 0.25
C ASN A 101 -17.83 3.96 1.69
N ASP A 102 -17.66 2.85 2.41
CA ASP A 102 -18.23 2.62 3.75
C ASP A 102 -17.17 2.60 4.86
N PHE A 103 -15.95 3.05 4.53
CA PHE A 103 -14.78 3.05 5.41
C PHE A 103 -14.38 1.68 5.97
N THR A 104 -14.88 0.56 5.43
CA THR A 104 -14.51 -0.78 5.88
C THR A 104 -13.01 -1.05 5.76
N HIS A 105 -12.37 -0.49 4.73
CA HIS A 105 -10.92 -0.55 4.51
C HIS A 105 -10.09 0.28 5.50
N LEU A 106 -10.71 1.21 6.25
CA LEU A 106 -10.03 2.02 7.26
C LEU A 106 -9.86 1.24 8.56
N LYS A 107 -8.62 0.80 8.82
CA LYS A 107 -8.27 0.02 10.03
C LYS A 107 -8.44 0.83 11.33
N GLU A 108 -8.18 2.13 11.28
CA GLU A 108 -8.16 3.02 12.46
C GLU A 108 -9.48 3.75 12.70
N ALA A 109 -10.44 3.67 11.77
CA ALA A 109 -11.72 4.35 11.92
C ALA A 109 -12.55 3.67 13.03
N SER A 110 -12.99 4.48 14.01
CA SER A 110 -13.82 3.99 15.11
C SER A 110 -15.15 3.45 14.60
N THR A 111 -15.72 2.47 15.30
CA THR A 111 -17.01 1.88 14.98
C THR A 111 -18.13 2.93 14.90
N ILE A 112 -18.08 3.94 15.76
CA ILE A 112 -19.08 5.02 15.82
C ILE A 112 -19.03 5.90 14.56
N LEU A 113 -17.82 6.21 14.07
CA LEU A 113 -17.67 7.01 12.84
C LEU A 113 -18.20 6.26 11.62
N LYS A 114 -17.85 4.97 11.49
CA LYS A 114 -18.33 4.10 10.41
C LYS A 114 -19.85 4.03 10.39
N GLN A 115 -20.47 3.79 11.55
CA GLN A 115 -21.93 3.74 11.69
C GLN A 115 -22.59 5.07 11.28
N THR A 116 -22.04 6.20 11.75
CA THR A 116 -22.59 7.53 11.45
C THR A 116 -22.59 7.83 9.94
N TYR A 117 -21.52 7.47 9.23
CA TYR A 117 -21.45 7.66 7.78
C TYR A 117 -22.30 6.64 7.01
N GLN A 118 -22.38 5.39 7.49
CA GLN A 118 -23.29 4.38 6.93
C GLN A 118 -24.75 4.81 7.02
N GLU A 119 -25.15 5.46 8.10
CA GLU A 119 -26.48 6.10 8.21
C GLU A 119 -26.67 7.17 7.12
N ALA A 120 -25.66 8.00 6.83
CA ALA A 120 -25.72 8.97 5.72
C ALA A 120 -25.93 8.28 4.36
N LEU A 121 -25.16 7.23 4.07
CA LEU A 121 -25.31 6.42 2.86
C LEU A 121 -26.70 5.79 2.75
N ASN A 122 -27.24 5.29 3.85
CA ASN A 122 -28.57 4.69 3.88
C ASN A 122 -29.67 5.72 3.64
N CYS A 123 -29.56 6.93 4.21
CA CYS A 123 -30.43 8.05 3.89
C CYS A 123 -30.38 8.38 2.40
N PHE A 124 -29.18 8.45 1.82
CA PHE A 124 -28.99 8.79 0.41
C PHE A 124 -29.63 7.75 -0.52
N LYS A 125 -29.37 6.46 -0.25
CA LYS A 125 -29.95 5.32 -0.99
C LYS A 125 -31.47 5.30 -0.91
N SER A 126 -32.03 5.80 0.20
CA SER A 126 -33.47 5.92 0.40
C SER A 126 -34.08 7.19 -0.22
N GLY A 127 -33.31 8.01 -0.92
CA GLY A 127 -33.77 9.28 -1.51
C GLY A 127 -33.96 10.42 -0.50
N LEU A 128 -33.46 10.27 0.74
CA LEU A 128 -33.59 11.24 1.81
C LEU A 128 -32.39 12.21 1.80
N TYR A 129 -32.34 13.07 0.79
CA TYR A 129 -31.18 13.93 0.53
C TYR A 129 -30.90 14.95 1.64
N THR A 130 -31.91 15.62 2.18
CA THR A 130 -31.72 16.55 3.32
C THR A 130 -31.19 15.82 4.56
N ALA A 131 -31.71 14.63 4.87
CA ALA A 131 -31.23 13.81 5.98
C ALA A 131 -29.78 13.36 5.75
N THR A 132 -29.42 13.03 4.51
CA THR A 132 -28.05 12.70 4.11
C THR A 132 -27.09 13.83 4.49
N VAL A 133 -27.42 15.09 4.16
CA VAL A 133 -26.60 16.26 4.48
C VAL A 133 -26.45 16.48 5.99
N ILE A 134 -27.52 16.23 6.76
CA ILE A 134 -27.47 16.31 8.23
C ILE A 134 -26.51 15.26 8.80
N MET A 135 -26.60 14.02 8.29
CA MET A 135 -25.72 12.93 8.72
C MET A 135 -24.27 13.14 8.30
N CYS A 136 -24.03 13.79 7.16
CA CYS A 136 -22.70 14.23 6.76
C CYS A 136 -22.10 15.22 7.77
N ARG A 137 -22.85 16.25 8.20
CA ARG A 137 -22.41 17.16 9.28
C ARG A 137 -22.11 16.41 10.58
N LYS A 138 -22.97 15.47 10.99
CA LYS A 138 -22.75 14.64 12.19
C LYS A 138 -21.48 13.78 12.07
N THR A 139 -21.19 13.27 10.87
CA THR A 139 -19.96 12.51 10.58
C THR A 139 -18.72 13.40 10.79
N VAL A 140 -18.75 14.64 10.31
CA VAL A 140 -17.66 15.61 10.55
C VAL A 140 -17.50 15.91 12.05
N GLU A 141 -18.59 16.08 12.79
CA GLU A 141 -18.51 16.26 14.25
C GLU A 141 -17.83 15.07 14.94
N CYS A 142 -18.20 13.85 14.55
CA CYS A 142 -17.62 12.62 15.08
C CYS A 142 -16.12 12.54 14.76
N LEU A 143 -15.73 12.87 13.53
CA LEU A 143 -14.32 12.91 13.11
C LEU A 143 -13.50 13.87 13.97
N CYS A 144 -13.99 15.09 14.20
CA CYS A 144 -13.29 16.07 15.03
C CYS A 144 -13.07 15.57 16.46
N VAL A 145 -14.09 14.94 17.04
CA VAL A 145 -14.02 14.41 18.42
C VAL A 145 -13.00 13.29 18.52
N ILE A 146 -12.96 12.39 17.55
CA ILE A 146 -11.98 11.29 17.51
C ILE A 146 -10.56 11.84 17.34
N GLN A 147 -10.35 12.78 16.44
CA GLN A 147 -9.01 13.28 16.11
C GLN A 147 -8.38 14.13 17.21
N LEU A 148 -9.21 14.85 17.97
CA LEU A 148 -8.75 15.80 18.99
C LEU A 148 -8.90 15.24 20.42
N GLU A 149 -9.45 14.04 20.58
CA GLU A 149 -9.73 13.37 21.86
C GLU A 149 -10.50 14.26 22.85
N ILE A 150 -11.43 15.09 22.35
CA ILE A 150 -12.12 16.10 23.16
C ILE A 150 -13.41 15.55 23.76
N THR A 151 -13.57 15.69 25.06
CA THR A 151 -14.76 15.25 25.83
C THR A 151 -15.75 16.36 26.17
N GLU A 152 -15.36 17.64 26.05
CA GLU A 152 -16.14 18.81 26.47
C GLU A 152 -16.99 19.43 25.31
N PRO A 153 -18.05 20.19 25.61
CA PRO A 153 -19.00 20.69 24.60
C PRO A 153 -18.43 21.89 23.83
N TYR A 154 -17.81 21.62 22.69
CA TYR A 154 -17.39 22.65 21.72
C TYR A 154 -18.35 22.75 20.54
N LYS A 155 -18.51 23.96 19.99
CA LYS A 155 -19.20 24.13 18.71
C LYS A 155 -18.37 23.49 17.61
N LEU A 156 -19.04 23.00 16.57
CA LEU A 156 -18.36 22.40 15.41
C LEU A 156 -17.35 23.36 14.76
N SER A 157 -17.65 24.67 14.71
CA SER A 157 -16.71 25.68 14.21
C SER A 157 -15.39 25.67 14.97
N ASP A 158 -15.45 25.55 16.28
CA ASP A 158 -14.29 25.66 17.16
C ASP A 158 -13.43 24.39 17.03
N LYS A 159 -14.09 23.23 16.89
CA LYS A 159 -13.44 21.95 16.61
C LYS A 159 -12.71 21.96 15.26
N ILE A 160 -13.36 22.46 14.20
CA ILE A 160 -12.75 22.58 12.87
C ILE A 160 -11.57 23.55 12.89
N GLN A 161 -11.68 24.68 13.59
CA GLN A 161 -10.58 25.63 13.75
C GLN A 161 -9.38 24.97 14.44
N ARG A 162 -9.62 24.23 15.51
CA ARG A 162 -8.56 23.50 16.20
C ARG A 162 -7.92 22.41 15.33
N MET A 163 -8.69 21.72 14.49
CA MET A 163 -8.11 20.79 13.51
C MET A 163 -7.14 21.48 12.54
N LEU A 164 -7.39 22.74 12.18
CA LEU A 164 -6.44 23.52 11.37
C LEU A 164 -5.20 23.92 12.19
N ASP A 165 -5.42 24.43 13.40
CA ASP A 165 -4.34 24.90 14.27
C ASP A 165 -3.37 23.76 14.66
N ASP A 166 -3.90 22.56 14.93
CA ASP A 166 -3.12 21.36 15.25
C ASP A 166 -2.53 20.66 13.99
N GLY A 167 -2.72 21.24 12.80
CA GLY A 167 -2.23 20.68 11.52
C GLY A 167 -2.85 19.33 11.16
N CYS A 168 -4.08 19.06 11.61
CA CYS A 168 -4.87 17.90 11.20
C CYS A 168 -5.42 18.06 9.79
N ILE A 169 -5.86 19.27 9.44
CA ILE A 169 -6.33 19.65 8.11
C ILE A 169 -5.57 20.90 7.64
N ASP A 170 -5.51 21.11 6.32
CA ASP A 170 -4.97 22.34 5.74
C ASP A 170 -6.08 23.39 5.51
N LYS A 171 -5.72 24.55 4.96
CA LYS A 171 -6.66 25.66 4.76
C LYS A 171 -7.80 25.31 3.79
N LEU A 172 -7.53 24.53 2.75
CA LEU A 172 -8.54 24.10 1.78
C LEU A 172 -9.58 23.20 2.45
N LEU A 173 -9.12 22.18 3.18
CA LEU A 173 -9.98 21.26 3.90
C LEU A 173 -10.72 21.93 5.06
N TYR A 174 -10.14 22.94 5.68
CA TYR A 174 -10.83 23.81 6.63
C TYR A 174 -12.01 24.52 5.97
N ASP A 175 -11.80 25.18 4.81
CA ASP A 175 -12.86 25.92 4.14
C ASP A 175 -14.00 24.98 3.71
N TRP A 176 -13.66 23.78 3.20
CA TRP A 176 -14.65 22.74 2.87
C TRP A 176 -15.40 22.23 4.09
N SER A 177 -14.72 21.99 5.21
CA SER A 177 -15.36 21.58 6.47
C SER A 177 -16.34 22.63 6.98
N MET A 178 -15.98 23.91 6.83
CA MET A 178 -16.86 25.04 7.16
C MET A 178 -18.06 25.10 6.21
N THR A 179 -17.88 24.82 4.92
CA THR A 179 -18.98 24.71 3.95
C THR A 179 -19.92 23.53 4.27
N LEU A 180 -19.40 22.35 4.58
CA LEU A 180 -20.21 21.19 5.01
C LEU A 180 -21.03 21.50 6.27
N LYS A 181 -20.41 22.17 7.24
CA LYS A 181 -21.10 22.66 8.43
C LYS A 181 -22.22 23.63 8.06
N GLN A 182 -21.99 24.53 7.10
CA GLN A 182 -23.00 25.47 6.64
C GLN A 182 -24.16 24.75 5.95
N PHE A 183 -23.89 23.79 5.06
CA PHE A 183 -24.94 22.98 4.43
C PHE A 183 -25.76 22.19 5.44
N GLY A 184 -25.12 21.58 6.44
CA GLY A 184 -25.85 20.92 7.52
C GLY A 184 -26.71 21.90 8.34
N ASN A 185 -26.23 23.11 8.61
CA ASN A 185 -27.05 24.14 9.26
C ASN A 185 -28.25 24.56 8.39
N ILE A 186 -28.05 24.69 7.08
CA ILE A 186 -29.11 25.01 6.12
C ILE A 186 -30.15 23.87 6.10
N ALA A 187 -29.70 22.62 6.06
CA ALA A 187 -30.56 21.44 6.06
C ALA A 187 -31.44 21.33 7.31
N VAL A 188 -30.93 21.75 8.47
CA VAL A 188 -31.69 21.74 9.73
C VAL A 188 -32.60 22.96 9.88
N HIS A 189 -32.16 24.16 9.48
CA HIS A 189 -32.81 25.41 9.91
C HIS A 189 -33.49 26.22 8.81
N GLN A 190 -33.20 25.97 7.52
CA GLN A 190 -33.60 26.88 6.44
C GLN A 190 -34.61 26.30 5.44
N PHE A 191 -35.24 25.16 5.74
CA PHE A 191 -36.25 24.50 4.90
C PHE A 191 -35.83 24.24 3.43
N LYS A 192 -34.53 24.35 3.12
CA LYS A 192 -33.97 24.01 1.81
C LYS A 192 -34.03 22.49 1.62
N THR A 193 -34.57 22.06 0.48
CA THR A 193 -34.44 20.68 0.00
C THR A 193 -33.18 20.56 -0.85
N PHE A 194 -32.47 19.44 -0.72
CA PHE A 194 -31.29 19.15 -1.52
C PHE A 194 -31.66 18.19 -2.64
N THR A 195 -31.09 18.42 -3.82
CA THR A 195 -31.17 17.48 -4.94
C THR A 195 -30.31 16.25 -4.69
N LYS A 196 -30.51 15.20 -5.51
CA LYS A 196 -29.67 14.02 -5.49
C LYS A 196 -28.20 14.37 -5.71
N ASP A 197 -27.92 15.21 -6.70
CA ASP A 197 -26.54 15.56 -7.08
C ASP A 197 -25.87 16.41 -5.99
N GLU A 198 -26.55 17.41 -5.43
CA GLU A 198 -26.02 18.18 -4.30
C GLU A 198 -25.73 17.29 -3.07
N ALA A 199 -26.61 16.33 -2.77
CA ALA A 199 -26.40 15.42 -1.65
C ALA A 199 -25.29 14.40 -1.93
N GLN A 200 -25.12 13.98 -3.18
CA GLN A 200 -24.02 13.13 -3.62
C GLN A 200 -22.69 13.86 -3.46
N ASP A 201 -22.59 15.10 -3.97
CA ASP A 201 -21.41 15.94 -3.82
C ASP A 201 -21.03 16.11 -2.35
N ILE A 202 -22.00 16.43 -1.49
CA ILE A 202 -21.78 16.58 -0.04
C ILE A 202 -21.31 15.27 0.61
N LEU A 203 -21.89 14.14 0.20
CA LEU A 203 -21.54 12.82 0.71
C LEU A 203 -20.13 12.39 0.28
N ASP A 204 -19.75 12.70 -0.95
CA ASP A 204 -18.41 12.45 -1.50
C ASP A 204 -17.36 13.36 -0.85
N PHE A 205 -17.68 14.63 -0.63
CA PHE A 205 -16.80 15.53 0.11
C PHE A 205 -16.61 15.09 1.56
N THR A 206 -17.67 14.60 2.20
CA THR A 206 -17.59 14.06 3.57
C THR A 206 -16.73 12.80 3.61
N TYR A 207 -16.87 11.90 2.62
CA TYR A 207 -16.00 10.74 2.46
C TYR A 207 -14.53 11.16 2.34
N ALA A 208 -14.24 12.06 1.40
CA ALA A 208 -12.89 12.53 1.14
C ALA A 208 -12.26 13.18 2.37
N LEU A 209 -13.02 13.93 3.17
CA LEU A 209 -12.54 14.56 4.40
C LEU A 209 -12.18 13.51 5.47
N VAL A 210 -13.03 12.51 5.67
CA VAL A 210 -12.79 11.43 6.64
C VAL A 210 -11.63 10.54 6.19
N GLU A 211 -11.64 10.12 4.92
CA GLU A 211 -10.54 9.36 4.34
C GLU A 211 -9.27 10.18 4.45
N TYR A 212 -9.29 11.49 4.22
CA TYR A 212 -8.09 12.30 4.36
C TYR A 212 -7.54 12.32 5.79
N CYS A 213 -8.39 12.54 6.79
CA CYS A 213 -7.93 12.69 8.16
C CYS A 213 -7.39 11.37 8.75
N LEU A 214 -8.05 10.25 8.43
CA LEU A 214 -7.73 8.94 9.03
C LEU A 214 -6.78 8.11 8.16
N ASP A 215 -6.85 8.26 6.85
CA ASP A 215 -6.13 7.41 5.92
C ASP A 215 -5.22 8.21 5.01
N PHE A 216 -5.60 9.30 4.33
CA PHE A 216 -4.62 10.03 3.53
C PHE A 216 -3.57 10.71 4.38
N LYS A 217 -3.82 11.21 5.59
CA LYS A 217 -2.74 11.75 6.43
C LYS A 217 -1.78 10.63 6.81
N TYR A 218 -2.29 9.43 7.11
CA TYR A 218 -1.47 8.24 7.36
C TYR A 218 -0.78 7.74 6.09
N LYS A 219 -1.49 7.44 5.01
CA LYS A 219 -1.02 7.08 3.66
C LYS A 219 -0.13 8.16 3.05
N PHE A 220 -0.26 9.44 3.39
CA PHE A 220 0.55 10.58 2.94
C PHE A 220 1.75 10.81 3.85
N ALA A 221 1.67 10.54 5.15
CA ALA A 221 2.86 10.36 5.98
C ALA A 221 3.63 9.11 5.52
N LYS A 222 2.91 8.03 5.23
CA LYS A 222 3.36 6.77 4.60
C LYS A 222 3.82 7.01 3.16
N LEU A 223 3.28 7.97 2.41
CA LEU A 223 3.70 8.39 1.06
C LEU A 223 4.71 9.52 1.11
N LYS A 224 4.95 10.19 2.23
CA LYS A 224 6.15 11.01 2.44
C LYS A 224 7.31 10.09 2.82
N THR A 225 7.02 9.02 3.55
CA THR A 225 7.93 7.88 3.75
C THR A 225 7.98 6.91 2.56
N ASN A 226 7.01 6.90 1.63
CA ASN A 226 6.97 6.09 0.38
C ASN A 226 7.12 6.94 -0.91
N ARG A 227 7.23 8.27 -0.88
CA ARG A 227 7.75 9.13 -1.98
C ARG A 227 9.26 9.35 -1.81
N LYS A 228 9.81 8.79 -0.73
CA LYS A 228 11.10 8.12 -0.71
C LYS A 228 11.10 6.78 -1.49
N ILE A 229 9.96 6.30 -2.03
CA ILE A 229 9.79 5.03 -2.80
C ILE A 229 9.07 5.19 -4.17
N LYS A 230 8.37 6.29 -4.51
CA LYS A 230 7.64 6.42 -5.80
C LYS A 230 7.67 7.82 -6.44
N LYS A 231 8.86 8.24 -6.91
CA LYS A 231 9.01 9.17 -8.06
C LYS A 231 9.48 8.44 -9.34
N GLN A 232 9.48 7.11 -9.30
CA GLN A 232 9.20 6.19 -10.41
C GLN A 232 7.82 5.61 -10.03
N SER A 233 6.76 5.59 -10.82
CA SER A 233 6.66 5.46 -12.25
C SER A 233 5.16 5.46 -12.52
N GLN A 234 4.68 6.47 -13.24
CA GLN A 234 3.59 6.36 -14.22
C GLN A 234 3.39 7.75 -14.84
N GLN A 235 4.16 8.03 -15.88
CA GLN A 235 3.51 8.48 -17.11
C GLN A 235 3.59 7.30 -18.07
N SER A 236 2.43 6.80 -18.44
CA SER A 236 2.09 6.53 -19.82
C SER A 236 0.56 6.51 -19.83
N GLU A 237 -0.14 7.37 -20.56
CA GLU A 237 0.15 7.76 -21.93
C GLU A 237 -0.27 9.21 -22.23
N GLN A 238 0.55 9.82 -23.10
CA GLN A 238 0.43 11.12 -23.80
C GLN A 238 1.00 12.39 -23.12
N GLU A 239 2.29 12.59 -23.44
CA GLU A 239 3.02 13.84 -23.73
C GLU A 239 2.85 15.06 -22.79
N VAL A 240 3.85 15.33 -21.94
CA VAL A 240 4.57 16.64 -21.86
C VAL A 240 5.96 16.41 -21.22
N GLN A 241 7.04 16.88 -21.87
CA GLN A 241 8.44 16.84 -21.41
C GLN A 241 8.63 17.42 -19.98
N LEU A 242 9.37 16.74 -19.10
CA LEU A 242 9.74 17.25 -17.77
C LEU A 242 11.27 17.13 -17.52
N ASN A 243 11.95 18.25 -17.80
CA ASN A 243 13.20 18.77 -17.22
C ASN A 243 14.34 17.79 -16.87
N SER A 244 15.31 17.66 -17.78
CA SER A 244 16.68 17.25 -17.47
C SER A 244 17.33 18.25 -16.50
N LEU A 245 17.95 17.78 -15.41
CA LEU A 245 18.81 18.60 -14.55
C LEU A 245 19.87 19.31 -15.41
N SER A 246 20.02 20.62 -15.22
CA SER A 246 21.05 21.39 -15.91
C SER A 246 22.45 20.98 -15.45
N ASN A 247 23.45 21.14 -16.32
CA ASN A 247 24.85 20.86 -15.97
C ASN A 247 25.31 21.65 -14.73
N SER A 248 24.81 22.87 -14.53
CA SER A 248 25.07 23.68 -13.34
C SER A 248 24.48 23.08 -12.05
N GLU A 249 23.31 22.45 -12.11
CA GLU A 249 22.71 21.78 -10.95
C GLU A 249 23.48 20.50 -10.59
N LEU A 250 23.97 19.76 -11.59
CA LEU A 250 24.81 18.58 -11.38
C LEU A 250 26.17 18.92 -10.76
N GLU A 251 26.77 20.04 -11.13
CA GLU A 251 28.01 20.52 -10.50
C GLU A 251 27.81 20.94 -9.04
N SER A 252 26.72 21.64 -8.73
CA SER A 252 26.39 22.01 -7.35
C SER A 252 26.14 20.78 -6.47
N LEU A 253 25.41 19.79 -6.98
CA LEU A 253 25.14 18.55 -6.25
C LEU A 253 26.41 17.70 -6.06
N ASP A 254 27.33 17.68 -7.03
CA ASP A 254 28.63 16.98 -6.89
C ASP A 254 29.50 17.62 -5.81
N LYS A 255 29.50 18.96 -5.70
CA LYS A 255 30.18 19.66 -4.60
C LYS A 255 29.60 19.29 -3.23
N MET A 256 28.28 19.15 -3.14
CA MET A 256 27.62 18.75 -1.89
C MET A 256 28.04 17.35 -1.41
N LEU A 257 28.42 16.43 -2.31
CA LEU A 257 28.91 15.09 -1.93
C LEU A 257 30.21 15.14 -1.11
N SER A 258 31.01 16.20 -1.27
CA SER A 258 32.29 16.40 -0.57
C SER A 258 32.20 17.47 0.53
N ASP A 259 31.00 17.88 0.92
CA ASP A 259 30.80 18.90 1.94
C ASP A 259 31.18 18.39 3.34
N GLN A 260 31.68 19.27 4.19
CA GLN A 260 32.01 18.94 5.59
C GLN A 260 30.75 18.61 6.39
N ASN A 261 29.60 19.20 6.04
CA ASN A 261 28.32 18.94 6.65
C ASN A 261 27.74 17.61 6.17
N GLU A 262 27.62 16.68 7.10
CA GLU A 262 27.02 15.36 6.92
C GLU A 262 25.64 15.46 6.21
N LEU A 263 24.70 16.28 6.71
CA LEU A 263 23.37 16.40 6.09
C LEU A 263 23.43 16.89 4.64
N LEU A 264 24.38 17.77 4.28
CA LEU A 264 24.54 18.22 2.90
C LEU A 264 25.08 17.11 2.00
N ARG A 265 26.01 16.27 2.49
CA ARG A 265 26.43 15.06 1.77
C ARG A 265 25.26 14.11 1.53
N TYR A 266 24.42 13.89 2.54
CA TYR A 266 23.21 13.06 2.41
C TYR A 266 22.22 13.62 1.39
N TYR A 267 21.90 14.91 1.47
CA TYR A 267 20.95 15.52 0.53
C TYR A 267 21.51 15.60 -0.89
N GLY A 268 22.82 15.82 -1.05
CA GLY A 268 23.50 15.72 -2.34
C GLY A 268 23.42 14.30 -2.91
N ALA A 269 23.75 13.31 -2.09
CA ALA A 269 23.71 11.88 -2.43
C ALA A 269 22.30 11.43 -2.83
N ILE A 270 21.27 11.78 -2.06
CA ILE A 270 19.88 11.43 -2.38
C ILE A 270 19.37 12.16 -3.63
N SER A 271 19.77 13.41 -3.83
CA SER A 271 19.34 14.18 -5.00
C SER A 271 19.92 13.59 -6.29
N LEU A 272 21.19 13.19 -6.27
CA LEU A 272 21.83 12.49 -7.38
C LEU A 272 21.33 11.05 -7.53
N ALA A 273 21.01 10.35 -6.43
CA ALA A 273 20.41 9.02 -6.45
C ALA A 273 19.06 9.01 -7.16
N LYS A 274 18.21 10.00 -6.86
CA LYS A 274 16.88 10.17 -7.49
C LYS A 274 16.99 10.51 -8.98
N ALA A 275 18.08 11.15 -9.39
CA ALA A 275 18.37 11.46 -10.78
C ALA A 275 19.09 10.32 -11.51
N ASN A 276 19.52 9.28 -10.80
CA ASN A 276 20.32 8.16 -11.30
C ASN A 276 21.62 8.61 -12.01
N VAL A 277 22.32 9.61 -11.44
CA VAL A 277 23.56 10.17 -12.00
C VAL A 277 24.70 10.02 -10.99
N LYS A 278 25.90 9.63 -11.44
CA LYS A 278 27.11 9.43 -10.60
C LYS A 278 26.91 8.44 -9.45
N VAL A 279 26.17 7.36 -9.72
CA VAL A 279 25.76 6.34 -8.74
C VAL A 279 26.97 5.76 -7.99
N GLU A 280 28.10 5.61 -8.67
CA GLU A 280 29.34 5.05 -8.12
C GLU A 280 29.88 5.87 -6.94
N LYS A 281 29.72 7.20 -6.96
CA LYS A 281 30.16 8.09 -5.88
C LYS A 281 29.17 8.13 -4.70
N ILE A 282 27.93 7.72 -4.93
CA ILE A 282 26.82 7.86 -3.99
C ILE A 282 26.73 6.67 -3.05
N VAL A 283 27.01 5.47 -3.55
CA VAL A 283 26.90 4.22 -2.79
C VAL A 283 27.68 4.28 -1.47
N PRO A 284 28.98 4.67 -1.43
CA PRO A 284 29.74 4.75 -0.18
C PRO A 284 29.15 5.74 0.83
N ILE A 285 28.65 6.88 0.34
CA ILE A 285 28.07 7.92 1.20
C ILE A 285 26.77 7.41 1.82
N LEU A 286 25.88 6.80 1.05
CA LEU A 286 24.64 6.25 1.60
C LEU A 286 24.89 5.14 2.63
N ILE A 287 25.90 4.30 2.41
CA ILE A 287 26.32 3.28 3.39
C ILE A 287 26.83 3.91 4.68
N GLU A 288 27.64 4.97 4.60
CA GLU A 288 28.10 5.73 5.77
C GLU A 288 26.90 6.26 6.58
N PHE A 289 25.91 6.85 5.89
CA PHE A 289 24.66 7.30 6.51
C PHE A 289 23.82 6.19 7.14
N TYR A 290 23.82 5.01 6.52
CA TYR A 290 23.12 3.84 7.05
C TYR A 290 23.71 3.42 8.40
N HIS A 291 25.03 3.50 8.54
CA HIS A 291 25.74 3.14 9.76
C HIS A 291 25.53 4.17 10.89
N GLN A 292 25.64 5.45 10.57
CA GLN A 292 25.59 6.53 11.57
C GLN A 292 24.18 6.77 12.14
N ASN A 293 23.13 6.30 11.47
CA ASN A 293 21.76 6.63 11.79
C ASN A 293 20.97 5.45 12.37
N ASN A 294 20.26 5.63 13.49
CA ASN A 294 19.49 4.55 14.13
C ASN A 294 18.01 4.48 13.71
N PHE A 295 17.52 5.38 12.85
CA PHE A 295 16.12 5.38 12.43
C PHE A 295 15.87 4.31 11.36
N LYS A 296 15.05 3.31 11.71
CA LYS A 296 14.67 2.20 10.82
C LYS A 296 14.14 2.67 9.46
N GLN A 297 13.44 3.80 9.41
CA GLN A 297 12.91 4.38 8.16
C GLN A 297 14.03 4.85 7.22
N ILE A 298 15.10 5.46 7.75
CA ILE A 298 16.24 5.96 6.96
C ILE A 298 17.07 4.77 6.46
N LYS A 299 17.31 3.79 7.33
CA LYS A 299 17.98 2.53 6.96
C LYS A 299 17.27 1.82 5.80
N ASN A 300 15.95 1.70 5.87
CA ASN A 300 15.15 1.07 4.80
C ASN A 300 15.18 1.87 3.49
N GLU A 301 15.19 3.20 3.56
CA GLU A 301 15.30 4.07 2.38
C GLU A 301 16.67 3.92 1.69
N ILE A 302 17.75 3.87 2.46
CA ILE A 302 19.09 3.65 1.92
C ILE A 302 19.19 2.28 1.26
N ILE A 303 18.69 1.22 1.91
CA ILE A 303 18.62 -0.12 1.31
C ILE A 303 17.84 -0.07 -0.01
N ALA A 304 16.72 0.65 -0.07
CA ALA A 304 15.95 0.79 -1.30
C ALA A 304 16.73 1.50 -2.42
N PHE A 305 17.48 2.56 -2.11
CA PHE A 305 18.33 3.23 -3.10
C PHE A 305 19.44 2.30 -3.60
N VAL A 306 20.14 1.63 -2.70
CA VAL A 306 21.23 0.70 -3.05
C VAL A 306 20.71 -0.46 -3.89
N ARG A 307 19.51 -0.98 -3.61
CA ARG A 307 18.83 -1.99 -4.45
C ARG A 307 18.49 -1.45 -5.84
N ASN A 308 18.00 -0.22 -5.94
CA ASN A 308 17.59 0.38 -7.22
C ASN A 308 18.79 0.69 -8.14
N PHE A 309 20.00 0.80 -7.60
CA PHE A 309 21.22 0.95 -8.38
C PHE A 309 21.66 -0.33 -9.09
N GLY A 310 21.10 -1.48 -8.71
CA GLY A 310 21.36 -2.75 -9.37
C GLY A 310 22.84 -3.17 -9.27
N SER A 311 23.35 -3.71 -10.37
CA SER A 311 24.75 -4.15 -10.51
C SER A 311 25.82 -3.14 -10.07
N VAL A 312 25.57 -1.82 -10.16
CA VAL A 312 26.53 -0.77 -9.78
C VAL A 312 26.87 -0.81 -8.28
N ALA A 313 25.93 -1.28 -7.45
CA ALA A 313 26.14 -1.39 -6.01
C ALA A 313 26.88 -2.69 -5.59
N VAL A 314 26.98 -3.69 -6.47
CA VAL A 314 27.41 -5.04 -6.11
C VAL A 314 28.85 -5.05 -5.58
N SER A 315 29.78 -4.38 -6.26
CA SER A 315 31.18 -4.34 -5.84
C SER A 315 31.35 -3.75 -4.43
N GLU A 316 30.63 -2.68 -4.12
CA GLU A 316 30.74 -2.02 -2.82
C GLU A 316 30.07 -2.85 -1.71
N LEU A 317 28.94 -3.49 -2.01
CA LEU A 317 28.28 -4.41 -1.09
C LEU A 317 29.15 -5.65 -0.77
N ILE A 318 29.91 -6.16 -1.75
CA ILE A 318 30.88 -7.24 -1.53
C ILE A 318 31.97 -6.77 -0.56
N LYS A 319 32.53 -5.57 -0.75
CA LYS A 319 33.56 -5.03 0.17
C LYS A 319 33.05 -4.98 1.60
N LEU A 320 31.85 -4.44 1.83
CA LEU A 320 31.24 -4.38 3.17
C LEU A 320 31.03 -5.75 3.81
N LEU A 321 30.66 -6.75 3.01
CA LEU A 321 30.52 -8.11 3.50
C LEU A 321 31.87 -8.69 3.94
N THR A 322 32.93 -8.45 3.16
CA THR A 322 34.25 -9.05 3.39
C THR A 322 35.15 -8.28 4.36
N ASP A 323 34.87 -7.00 4.62
CA ASP A 323 35.69 -6.18 5.50
C ASP A 323 35.45 -6.54 6.97
N SER A 324 36.48 -7.11 7.60
CA SER A 324 36.50 -7.51 9.01
C SER A 324 36.23 -6.37 10.01
N SER A 325 36.43 -5.11 9.62
CA SER A 325 36.12 -3.93 10.46
C SER A 325 34.64 -3.55 10.45
N THR A 326 33.86 -4.15 9.53
CA THR A 326 32.43 -3.85 9.35
C THR A 326 31.57 -4.48 10.44
N THR A 327 30.66 -3.69 11.01
CA THR A 327 29.75 -4.17 12.06
C THR A 327 28.80 -5.25 11.54
N LYS A 328 28.38 -6.15 12.45
CA LYS A 328 27.39 -7.20 12.15
C LYS A 328 26.16 -6.67 11.42
N GLU A 329 25.64 -5.53 11.85
CA GLU A 329 24.44 -4.94 11.25
C GLU A 329 24.65 -4.54 9.79
N ILE A 330 25.81 -3.97 9.47
CA ILE A 330 26.15 -3.63 8.08
C ILE A 330 26.36 -4.90 7.25
N ARG A 331 27.03 -5.94 7.78
CA ARG A 331 27.20 -7.21 7.06
C ARG A 331 25.85 -7.86 6.74
N ILE A 332 24.91 -7.88 7.70
CA ILE A 332 23.54 -8.37 7.47
C ILE A 332 22.84 -7.55 6.37
N MET A 333 22.98 -6.23 6.40
CA MET A 333 22.42 -5.35 5.37
C MET A 333 23.00 -5.67 3.99
N ALA A 334 24.32 -5.80 3.90
CA ALA A 334 25.02 -6.07 2.64
C ALA A 334 24.56 -7.41 2.04
N VAL A 335 24.56 -8.48 2.84
CA VAL A 335 24.12 -9.82 2.42
C VAL A 335 22.66 -9.83 1.98
N SER A 336 21.78 -9.21 2.76
CA SER A 336 20.34 -9.16 2.43
C SER A 336 20.09 -8.38 1.15
N THR A 337 20.83 -7.29 0.94
CA THR A 337 20.74 -6.44 -0.25
C THR A 337 21.25 -7.16 -1.50
N LEU A 338 22.38 -7.87 -1.40
CA LEU A 338 22.89 -8.73 -2.47
C LEU A 338 21.87 -9.81 -2.87
N GLY A 339 21.19 -10.42 -1.89
CA GLY A 339 20.11 -11.37 -2.15
C GLY A 339 18.90 -10.73 -2.84
N ASP A 340 18.51 -9.53 -2.43
CA ASP A 340 17.38 -8.79 -3.01
C ASP A 340 17.64 -8.30 -4.45
N LEU A 341 18.91 -8.14 -4.84
CA LEU A 341 19.34 -7.87 -6.21
C LEU A 341 19.22 -9.11 -7.12
N GLY A 342 19.11 -10.31 -6.54
CA GLY A 342 18.95 -11.56 -7.28
C GLY A 342 20.07 -11.79 -8.29
N PHE A 343 19.73 -12.16 -9.53
CA PHE A 343 20.70 -12.49 -10.57
C PHE A 343 21.72 -11.38 -10.87
N GLU A 344 21.36 -10.11 -10.68
CA GLU A 344 22.29 -8.98 -10.88
C GLU A 344 23.50 -9.02 -9.94
N ALA A 345 23.37 -9.68 -8.79
CA ALA A 345 24.43 -9.83 -7.80
C ALA A 345 25.23 -11.13 -7.96
N LYS A 346 25.18 -11.82 -9.10
CA LYS A 346 25.90 -13.10 -9.31
C LYS A 346 27.41 -13.02 -9.03
N GLU A 347 28.04 -11.86 -9.22
CA GLU A 347 29.46 -11.65 -8.90
C GLU A 347 29.76 -11.77 -7.40
N SER A 348 28.75 -11.66 -6.54
CA SER A 348 28.88 -11.80 -5.09
C SER A 348 28.86 -13.25 -4.60
N ILE A 349 28.59 -14.24 -5.46
CA ILE A 349 28.46 -15.65 -5.07
C ILE A 349 29.68 -16.14 -4.26
N PRO A 350 30.95 -15.89 -4.65
CA PRO A 350 32.10 -16.31 -3.87
C PRO A 350 32.13 -15.72 -2.45
N ALA A 351 31.83 -14.42 -2.32
CA ALA A 351 31.80 -13.75 -1.02
C ALA A 351 30.64 -14.23 -0.15
N LEU A 352 29.47 -14.48 -0.74
CA LEU A 352 28.32 -15.07 -0.05
C LEU A 352 28.58 -16.50 0.39
N PHE A 353 29.34 -17.29 -0.40
CA PHE A 353 29.75 -18.63 -0.03
C PHE A 353 30.68 -18.62 1.18
N ASP A 354 31.67 -17.71 1.21
CA ASP A 354 32.53 -17.56 2.39
C ASP A 354 31.74 -17.10 3.63
N ALA A 355 30.74 -16.24 3.44
CA ALA A 355 29.85 -15.77 4.50
C ALA A 355 28.96 -16.86 5.12
N LEU A 356 28.82 -18.04 4.50
CA LEU A 356 28.15 -19.19 5.11
C LEU A 356 28.87 -19.70 6.36
N ALA A 357 30.17 -19.42 6.48
CA ALA A 357 30.97 -19.76 7.66
C ALA A 357 30.89 -18.69 8.77
N ASP A 358 30.38 -17.49 8.49
CA ASP A 358 30.20 -16.43 9.50
C ASP A 358 28.88 -16.66 10.26
N PRO A 359 28.92 -16.99 11.57
CA PRO A 359 27.72 -17.27 12.36
C PRO A 359 26.76 -16.08 12.48
N ASP A 360 27.21 -14.86 12.21
CA ASP A 360 26.37 -13.66 12.28
C ASP A 360 25.48 -13.46 11.04
N VAL A 361 25.87 -14.03 9.89
CA VAL A 361 25.22 -13.76 8.59
C VAL A 361 24.92 -15.01 7.76
N ASN A 362 25.29 -16.21 8.24
CA ASN A 362 25.13 -17.47 7.51
C ASN A 362 23.69 -17.75 7.01
N VAL A 363 22.66 -17.44 7.82
CA VAL A 363 21.24 -17.61 7.45
C VAL A 363 20.88 -16.67 6.28
N GLN A 364 21.31 -15.42 6.36
CA GLN A 364 21.06 -14.42 5.33
C GLN A 364 21.82 -14.76 4.05
N ALA A 365 23.05 -15.26 4.17
CA ALA A 365 23.87 -15.68 3.05
C ALA A 365 23.22 -16.87 2.31
N THR A 366 22.66 -17.82 3.06
CA THR A 366 21.86 -18.92 2.50
C THR A 366 20.65 -18.39 1.72
N HIS A 367 19.86 -17.50 2.31
CA HIS A 367 18.72 -16.89 1.62
C HIS A 367 19.13 -16.06 0.40
N ALA A 368 20.26 -15.36 0.46
CA ALA A 368 20.77 -14.57 -0.66
C ALA A 368 21.16 -15.47 -1.84
N LEU A 369 21.89 -16.56 -1.59
CA LEU A 369 22.24 -17.54 -2.62
C LEU A 369 20.98 -18.18 -3.27
N ILE A 370 19.95 -18.48 -2.48
CA ILE A 370 18.66 -18.98 -3.00
C ILE A 370 17.99 -17.96 -3.93
N LYS A 371 17.97 -16.68 -3.53
CA LYS A 371 17.37 -15.59 -4.33
C LYS A 371 18.14 -15.28 -5.62
N ILE A 372 19.47 -15.47 -5.62
CA ILE A 372 20.29 -15.36 -6.85
C ILE A 372 19.92 -16.46 -7.85
N GLY A 373 19.50 -17.63 -7.36
CA GLY A 373 18.92 -18.70 -8.18
C GLY A 373 19.95 -19.67 -8.76
N GLY A 374 19.63 -20.29 -9.91
CA GLY A 374 20.38 -21.44 -10.44
C GLY A 374 21.88 -21.22 -10.71
N GLU A 375 22.29 -19.97 -11.00
CA GLU A 375 23.70 -19.60 -11.18
C GLU A 375 24.52 -19.75 -9.88
N ALA A 376 23.88 -19.50 -8.73
CA ALA A 376 24.48 -19.68 -7.42
C ALA A 376 24.77 -21.15 -7.15
N VAL A 377 23.84 -22.05 -7.49
CA VAL A 377 24.01 -23.51 -7.28
C VAL A 377 25.24 -24.03 -8.02
N SER A 378 25.38 -23.70 -9.30
CA SER A 378 26.51 -24.15 -10.13
C SER A 378 27.85 -23.62 -9.62
N SER A 379 27.89 -22.33 -9.27
CA SER A 379 29.10 -21.67 -8.77
C SER A 379 29.50 -22.17 -7.36
N VAL A 380 28.53 -22.40 -6.48
CA VAL A 380 28.75 -22.93 -5.12
C VAL A 380 29.32 -24.35 -5.16
N ILE A 381 28.81 -25.23 -6.02
CA ILE A 381 29.33 -26.59 -6.21
C ILE A 381 30.81 -26.52 -6.62
N LYS A 382 31.13 -25.69 -7.62
CA LYS A 382 32.49 -25.52 -8.11
C LYS A 382 33.44 -25.02 -7.01
N ILE A 383 33.05 -23.99 -6.25
CA ILE A 383 33.87 -23.45 -5.16
C ILE A 383 34.08 -24.51 -4.05
N TYR A 384 33.05 -25.31 -3.74
CA TYR A 384 33.15 -26.37 -2.75
C TYR A 384 34.11 -27.49 -3.19
N GLU A 385 34.04 -27.93 -4.45
CA GLU A 385 34.96 -28.91 -5.04
C GLU A 385 36.41 -28.40 -5.07
N GLU A 386 36.62 -27.13 -5.43
CA GLU A 386 37.94 -26.49 -5.40
C GLU A 386 38.52 -26.45 -3.98
N LYS A 387 37.71 -26.11 -2.95
CA LYS A 387 38.16 -26.12 -1.55
C LYS A 387 38.50 -27.54 -1.06
N LEU A 388 37.71 -28.54 -1.42
CA LEU A 388 38.00 -29.96 -1.09
C LEU A 388 39.33 -30.43 -1.68
N ASN A 389 39.58 -30.12 -2.95
CA ASN A 389 40.82 -30.49 -3.64
C ASN A 389 42.05 -29.70 -3.14
N SER A 390 41.85 -28.50 -2.60
CA SER A 390 42.92 -27.72 -1.97
C SER A 390 43.25 -28.15 -0.53
N ALA A 391 42.35 -28.89 0.11
CA ALA A 391 42.50 -29.38 1.49
C ALA A 391 43.14 -30.79 1.57
N THR A 392 43.28 -31.49 0.45
CA THR A 392 44.15 -32.68 0.37
C THR A 392 45.61 -32.24 0.36
N PRO A 393 46.44 -32.64 1.34
CA PRO A 393 47.87 -32.45 1.21
C PRO A 393 48.31 -33.29 0.00
N THR A 394 49.00 -32.65 -0.95
CA THR A 394 49.91 -33.37 -1.84
C THR A 394 50.80 -34.27 -0.96
N LEU A 395 50.58 -35.57 -1.06
CA LEU A 395 51.42 -36.61 -0.47
C LEU A 395 52.84 -36.54 -1.03
#